data_AF-A0A1Z9WC55-F1
#
_entry.id   AF-A0A1Z9WC55-F1
#
_cell.length_a   1.000
_cell.length_b   1.000
_cell.length_c   1.000
_cell.angle_alpha   90.00
_cell.angle_beta   90.00
_cell.angle_gamma   90.00
#
_symmetry.space_group_name_H-M   'P 1'
#
loop_
_entity.id
_entity.type
_entity.pdbx_description
1 polymer ?
#
loop_
_entity_poly.entity_id
_entity_poly.type
_entity_poly.pdbx_seq_one_letter_code
_entity_poly.pdbx_strand_id
1 'polypeptide(L)' 'MKKLISIEMNEGGTQDQKTEIYIQDNLWYYQTDKGQEIGPFRYQSEAQSNLNKFLSELKQRLDADPK' A
#
# COMPACT_ATOMS: atom_id res chain seq x y z
N MET A 1 0.49 20.59 -5.05
CA MET A 1 -0.57 20.22 -4.08
C MET A 1 -0.69 18.71 -4.11
N LYS A 2 -0.64 18.02 -2.96
CA LYS A 2 -0.80 16.56 -2.89
C LYS A 2 -2.29 16.22 -2.97
N LYS A 3 -2.69 15.32 -3.87
CA LYS A 3 -4.07 14.83 -3.94
C LYS A 3 -4.11 13.42 -3.37
N LEU A 4 -4.61 13.32 -2.13
CA LEU A 4 -4.78 12.05 -1.42
C LEU A 4 -5.98 11.31 -1.98
N ILE A 5 -5.80 10.04 -2.33
CA ILE A 5 -6.86 9.16 -2.79
C ILE A 5 -6.88 7.96 -1.84
N SER A 6 -7.61 8.07 -0.73
CA SER A 6 -7.80 6.94 0.17
C SER A 6 -8.54 5.84 -0.59
N ILE A 7 -7.82 4.79 -0.99
CA ILE A 7 -8.41 3.59 -1.56
C ILE A 7 -8.73 2.67 -0.39
N GLU A 8 -10.00 2.60 -0.01
CA GLU A 8 -10.48 1.58 0.93
C GLU A 8 -10.40 0.21 0.24
N MET A 9 -9.39 -0.59 0.61
CA MET A 9 -9.29 -1.98 0.19
C MET A 9 -10.29 -2.80 1.02
N ASN A 10 -11.46 -3.07 0.46
CA ASN A 10 -12.52 -3.81 1.14
C ASN A 10 -12.45 -5.31 0.81
N GLU A 11 -11.53 -6.04 1.45
CA GLU A 11 -11.60 -7.50 1.57
C GLU A 11 -11.16 -7.91 2.98
N GLY A 12 -12.17 -8.18 3.83
CA GLY A 12 -12.13 -8.92 5.09
C GLY A 12 -10.78 -9.08 5.81
N GLY A 13 -10.42 -8.11 6.65
CA GLY A 13 -9.32 -8.29 7.60
C GLY A 13 -9.06 -7.03 8.43
N THR A 14 -9.58 -7.02 9.65
CA THR A 14 -9.16 -6.17 10.78
C THR A 14 -8.83 -4.71 10.47
N GLN A 15 -9.81 -3.87 10.79
CA GLN A 15 -9.76 -2.43 11.03
C GLN A 15 -8.45 -2.00 11.75
N ASP A 16 -7.39 -1.68 11.01
CA ASP A 16 -6.40 -0.63 11.34
C ASP A 16 -5.33 -0.35 10.24
N GLN A 17 -5.16 -1.18 9.21
CA GLN A 17 -4.05 -0.99 8.24
C GLN A 17 -4.42 -0.10 7.04
N LYS A 18 -4.60 1.21 7.28
CA LYS A 18 -4.98 2.16 6.22
C LYS A 18 -3.77 2.55 5.36
N THR A 19 -3.47 1.73 4.35
CA THR A 19 -2.45 2.12 3.35
C THR A 19 -3.06 3.10 2.35
N GLU A 20 -2.51 4.31 2.27
CA GLU A 20 -3.07 5.38 1.43
C GLU A 20 -2.23 5.58 0.17
N ILE A 21 -2.86 5.40 -1.01
CA ILE A 21 -2.27 5.73 -2.30
C ILE A 21 -2.56 7.21 -2.59
N TYR A 22 -1.60 7.95 -3.11
CA TYR A 22 -1.80 9.35 -3.45
C TYR A 22 -0.98 9.77 -4.66
N ILE A 23 -1.36 10.89 -5.26
CA ILE A 23 -0.64 11.48 -6.39
C ILE A 23 0.00 12.80 -5.98
N GLN A 24 1.28 12.94 -6.30
CA GLN A 24 2.08 14.13 -6.09
C GLN A 24 2.92 14.36 -7.35
N ASP A 25 2.89 15.59 -7.90
CA ASP A 25 3.68 15.96 -9.10
C ASP A 25 3.49 15.00 -10.28
N ASN A 26 2.24 14.58 -10.53
CA ASN A 26 1.88 13.61 -11.58
C ASN A 26 2.47 12.19 -11.41
N LEU A 27 3.02 11.90 -10.23
CA LEU A 27 3.58 10.60 -9.85
C LEU A 27 2.77 10.00 -8.71
N TRP A 28 2.63 8.68 -8.75
CA TRP A 28 1.87 7.91 -7.78
C TRP A 28 2.78 7.40 -6.66
N TYR A 29 2.26 7.45 -5.45
CA TYR A 29 2.95 7.02 -4.23
C TYR A 29 1.96 6.25 -3.35
N TYR A 30 2.48 5.44 -2.43
CA TYR A 30 1.68 4.91 -1.33
C TYR A 30 2.44 5.02 -0.02
N GLN A 31 1.71 5.24 1.07
CA GLN A 31 2.28 5.29 2.41
C GLN A 31 1.90 4.02 3.16
N THR A 32 2.92 3.27 3.59
CA THR A 32 2.73 2.11 4.48
C THR A 32 2.33 2.56 5.87
N ASP A 33 1.75 1.64 6.66
CA ASP A 33 1.37 1.86 8.06
C ASP A 33 2.50 2.43 8.94
N LYS A 34 3.75 2.11 8.59
CA LYS A 34 4.96 2.63 9.27
C LYS A 34 5.29 4.08 8.91
N GLY A 35 4.46 4.74 8.13
CA GLY A 35 4.70 6.08 7.59
C GLY A 35 5.71 6.10 6.44
N GLN A 36 6.22 4.95 5.99
CA GLN A 36 7.18 4.88 4.88
C GLN A 36 6.47 5.09 3.55
N GLU A 37 6.91 6.10 2.82
CA GLU A 37 6.47 6.45 1.48
C GLU A 37 7.20 5.58 0.45
N ILE A 38 6.43 4.96 -0.45
CA ILE A 38 6.94 4.14 -1.53
C ILE A 38 6.50 4.73 -2.87
N GLY A 39 7.46 4.90 -3.77
CA GLY A 39 7.30 5.48 -5.09
C GLY A 39 8.62 6.07 -5.59
N PRO A 40 8.62 6.87 -6.66
CA PRO A 40 7.47 7.23 -7.48
C PRO A 40 7.06 6.14 -8.49
N PHE A 41 5.75 6.04 -8.74
CA PHE A 41 5.18 5.20 -9.80
C PHE A 41 4.57 6.06 -10.91
N ARG A 42 4.60 5.57 -12.15
CA ARG A 42 4.00 6.29 -13.29
C ARG A 42 2.50 6.11 -13.34
N TYR A 43 2.00 4.92 -12.96
CA TYR A 43 0.59 4.60 -12.99
C TYR A 43 0.06 4.17 -11.61
N GLN A 44 -1.21 4.46 -11.34
CA GLN A 44 -1.91 4.01 -10.13
C GLN A 44 -1.87 2.49 -9.98
N SER A 45 -2.11 1.76 -11.07
CA SER A 45 -2.13 0.30 -11.09
C SER A 45 -0.77 -0.31 -10.72
N GLU A 46 0.34 0.38 -11.03
CA GLU A 46 1.67 -0.05 -10.61
C GLU A 46 1.82 0.07 -9.09
N ALA A 47 1.48 1.23 -8.52
CA ALA A 47 1.51 1.46 -7.08
C ALA A 47 0.63 0.43 -6.34
N GLN A 48 -0.58 0.18 -6.84
CA GLN A 48 -1.51 -0.77 -6.25
C GLN A 48 -1.04 -2.23 -6.36
N SER A 49 -0.51 -2.64 -7.52
CA SER A 49 0.02 -3.99 -7.70
C SER A 49 1.25 -4.24 -6.84
N ASN A 50 2.10 -3.23 -6.69
CA ASN A 50 3.28 -3.30 -5.84
C ASN A 50 2.89 -3.41 -4.36
N LEU A 51 1.92 -2.60 -3.92
CA LEU A 51 1.37 -2.67 -2.58
C LEU A 51 0.74 -4.04 -2.27
N ASN A 52 -0.07 -4.59 -3.17
CA ASN A 52 -0.68 -5.91 -2.94
C ASN A 52 0.38 -7.03 -2.81
N LYS A 53 1.44 -6.97 -3.64
CA LYS A 53 2.59 -7.87 -3.49
C LYS A 53 3.27 -7.72 -2.14
N PHE A 54 3.56 -6.48 -1.72
CA PHE A 54 4.19 -6.20 -0.44
C PHE A 54 3.38 -6.73 0.75
N LEU A 55 2.06 -6.52 0.75
CA LEU A 55 1.16 -7.05 1.78
C LEU A 55 1.11 -8.58 1.76
N SER A 56 1.09 -9.19 0.58
CA SER A 56 1.12 -10.64 0.42
C SER A 56 2.43 -11.24 0.94
N GLU A 57 3.58 -10.62 0.67
CA GLU A 57 4.89 -11.04 1.18
C GLU A 57 4.97 -10.89 2.71
N LEU A 58 4.43 -9.80 3.27
CA LEU A 58 4.35 -9.62 4.72
C LEU A 58 3.51 -10.71 5.37
N LYS A 59 2.35 -11.04 4.79
CA LYS A 59 1.47 -12.10 5.28
C LYS A 59 2.16 -13.46 5.22
N GLN A 60 2.82 -13.78 4.10
CA GLN A 60 3.58 -15.03 3.97
C GLN A 60 4.71 -15.14 5.00
N ARG A 61 5.43 -14.04 5.29
CA ARG A 61 6.48 -14.04 6.32
C ARG A 61 5.92 -14.18 7.73
N LEU A 62 4.71 -13.68 7.98
CA LEU A 62 4.04 -13.81 9.27
C LEU A 62 3.51 -15.25 9.48
N ASP A 63 2.96 -15.87 8.44
CA ASP A 63 2.49 -17.27 8.46
C ASP A 63 3.65 -18.28 8.47
N ALA A 64 4.81 -17.93 7.89
CA ALA A 64 5.99 -18.79 7.80
C ALA A 64 6.90 -18.74 9.04
N ASP A 65 6.41 -18.26 10.19
CA ASP A 65 7.06 -18.44 11.50
C ASP A 65 6.43 -19.66 12.20
N PRO A 66 6.88 -20.90 11.91
CA PRO A 66 6.49 -22.05 12.71
C PRO A 66 7.21 -21.95 14.06
N LYS A 67 6.42 -21.70 15.09
CA LYS A 67 6.82 -21.93 16.48
C LYS A 67 7.24 -23.39 16.71
#